data_AF-A0A2H9Q1J6-F1
#
_entry.id   AF-A0A2H9Q1J6-F1
#
_cell.length_a   1.000
_cell.length_b   1.000
_cell.length_c   1.000
_cell.angle_alpha   90.00
_cell.angle_beta   90.00
_cell.angle_gamma   90.00
#
_symmetry.space_group_name_H-M   'P 1'
#
loop_
_entity.id
_entity.type
_entity.pdbx_description
1 polymer ?
#
loop_
_entity_poly.entity_id
_entity_poly.type
_entity_poly.pdbx_seq_one_letter_code
_entity_poly.pdbx_strand_id
1 'polypeptide(L)'
;MRQSDYKIENVYESGYDSFKPNEDSPYLGKQGMIPSHQLGLTTDPRTANQVAALSQALNQGISVIEIGTIKPQDFETIPKQHFVEMRRKAKIAGAELTLHAPIVGADPSGFGQQGYEESNRLSVERQLRDVIDKAIEMDSKGNLPITIHGSNAAGSTFKYITNEEGEREKVTDMLVAVDRESGQLRPLKEDVSYIPDFGVSKIKYSPEKKLEVANRTMWEDQIDKIEFQKVNVDNILSKIPKEVQIMAQRANQDKEYFKQLAPNERDLVLKVNSASSYLEDIHRSLNSTFSKAYEFGNEDQKKELEKLSKEFAKDLYGVDPDKFKSGKLSREEEMLMSRTYHDFQNQANSMQIFAEKLKKVNPGMLQDIESFSVSKASDTFSNVAFYAYEKKGDKAPALSIENLYQEMGFSQGDDLKNLVVTSRKKLIDNLVKQKGLSAGKAEEVAVKLIGVTFDVGHLNMSKKYGYKDEDLVKEAKQVKKFINKVHLTDNFGFNDTHLPPGMGNVPFQALLEAIGEEGAKAIKINEVGGWFEHFKSSPFPQILEAYGSPVYSTGSGPSWSQAAGFQQSYLEGYGQMLPPTHYQLFGAGFSQLPESLGGQQGQQGGGRMGGGGF
;
A
#
# COMPACT_ATOMS: atom_id res chain seq x y z
N MET A 1 58.66 -65.68 -3.36
CA MET A 1 57.89 -64.42 -3.52
C MET A 1 56.52 -64.65 -2.91
N ARG A 2 56.13 -63.85 -1.91
CA ARG A 2 54.80 -63.93 -1.27
C ARG A 2 53.78 -63.26 -2.21
N GLN A 3 52.66 -63.93 -2.49
CA GLN A 3 51.47 -63.28 -3.03
C GLN A 3 50.95 -62.32 -1.96
N SER A 4 50.96 -61.03 -2.26
CA SER A 4 50.36 -60.01 -1.41
C SER A 4 48.88 -59.89 -1.75
N ASP A 5 48.07 -59.99 -0.70
CA ASP A 5 46.63 -59.74 -0.70
C ASP A 5 46.39 -58.23 -0.84
N TYR A 6 46.32 -57.72 -2.07
CA TYR A 6 45.77 -56.39 -2.31
C TYR A 6 44.28 -56.53 -2.62
N LYS A 7 43.42 -56.04 -1.72
CA LYS A 7 42.04 -55.73 -2.05
C LYS A 7 42.00 -54.33 -2.65
N ILE A 8 41.63 -54.25 -3.92
CA ILE A 8 41.31 -52.99 -4.59
C ILE A 8 39.85 -52.69 -4.24
N GLU A 9 39.62 -51.79 -3.28
CA GLU A 9 38.29 -51.23 -3.02
C GLU A 9 38.17 -49.88 -3.75
N ASN A 10 37.15 -49.78 -4.61
CA ASN A 10 36.74 -48.60 -5.39
C ASN A 10 37.87 -47.70 -5.91
N VAL A 11 38.37 -48.03 -7.11
CA VAL A 11 39.31 -47.20 -7.91
C VAL A 11 38.60 -46.03 -8.61
N TYR A 12 37.29 -45.91 -8.45
CA TYR A 12 36.45 -44.94 -9.12
C TYR A 12 35.90 -43.95 -8.09
N GLU A 13 36.36 -42.71 -8.19
CA GLU A 13 35.60 -41.57 -7.67
C GLU A 13 34.30 -41.45 -8.48
N SER A 14 33.19 -41.15 -7.81
CA SER A 14 31.93 -40.87 -8.50
C SER A 14 32.14 -39.69 -9.45
N GLY A 15 31.81 -39.87 -10.73
CA GLY A 15 31.87 -38.80 -11.73
C GLY A 15 30.93 -37.64 -11.42
N TYR A 16 31.13 -36.52 -12.11
CA TYR A 16 30.28 -35.33 -11.99
C TYR A 16 28.83 -35.68 -12.37
N ASP A 17 27.88 -35.45 -11.47
CA ASP A 17 26.46 -35.73 -11.74
C ASP A 17 25.85 -34.58 -12.54
N SER A 18 26.11 -34.58 -13.85
CA SER A 18 25.71 -33.54 -14.81
C SER A 18 24.19 -33.35 -14.97
N PHE A 19 23.38 -34.16 -14.28
CA PHE A 19 21.93 -34.04 -14.23
C PHE A 19 21.39 -33.59 -12.87
N LYS A 20 22.26 -33.26 -11.91
CA LYS A 20 21.84 -32.55 -10.70
C LYS A 20 22.09 -31.05 -10.88
N PRO A 21 21.14 -30.20 -10.46
CA PRO A 21 21.40 -28.77 -10.31
C PRO A 21 22.63 -28.54 -9.43
N ASN A 22 23.45 -27.56 -9.80
CA ASN A 22 24.60 -27.15 -8.98
C ASN A 22 24.10 -26.65 -7.61
N GLU A 23 24.85 -26.89 -6.53
CA GLU A 23 24.53 -26.35 -5.21
C GLU A 23 24.53 -24.81 -5.20
N ASP A 24 25.35 -24.18 -6.06
CA ASP A 24 25.40 -22.72 -6.25
C ASP A 24 24.36 -22.18 -7.25
N SER A 25 23.47 -23.04 -7.76
CA SER A 25 22.42 -22.64 -8.73
C SER A 25 21.29 -21.86 -8.04
N PRO A 26 20.67 -20.86 -8.70
CA PRO A 26 19.44 -20.22 -8.22
C PRO A 26 18.20 -21.15 -8.24
N TYR A 27 18.38 -22.45 -8.52
CA TYR A 27 17.29 -23.41 -8.62
C TYR A 27 16.46 -23.53 -7.34
N LEU A 28 15.16 -23.27 -7.47
CA LEU A 28 14.19 -23.25 -6.36
C LEU A 28 13.69 -24.64 -5.93
N GLY A 29 14.41 -25.70 -6.29
CA GLY A 29 14.12 -27.07 -5.83
C GLY A 29 12.99 -27.81 -6.54
N LYS A 30 12.25 -27.17 -7.48
CA LYS A 30 11.13 -27.79 -8.20
C LYS A 30 11.25 -27.57 -9.72
N GLN A 31 11.37 -28.67 -10.48
CA GLN A 31 11.45 -28.60 -11.93
C GLN A 31 10.12 -28.14 -12.52
N GLY A 32 10.20 -27.26 -13.54
CA GLY A 32 9.04 -26.71 -14.20
C GLY A 32 8.06 -26.03 -13.24
N MET A 33 8.56 -25.42 -12.16
CA MET A 33 7.71 -24.76 -11.16
C MET A 33 6.76 -23.76 -11.83
N ILE A 34 7.28 -23.02 -12.81
CA ILE A 34 6.50 -22.18 -13.71
C ILE A 34 6.93 -22.54 -15.14
N PRO A 35 6.00 -22.91 -16.03
CA PRO A 35 6.33 -23.17 -17.43
C PRO A 35 6.92 -21.93 -18.12
N SER A 36 7.89 -22.13 -19.00
CA SER A 36 8.59 -21.02 -19.69
C SER A 36 7.66 -20.07 -20.44
N HIS A 37 6.57 -20.57 -21.03
CA HIS A 37 5.58 -19.74 -21.73
C HIS A 37 4.73 -18.85 -20.79
N GLN A 38 4.75 -19.11 -19.48
CA GLN A 38 4.11 -18.28 -18.45
C GLN A 38 5.10 -17.34 -17.76
N LEU A 39 6.40 -17.45 -18.04
CA LEU A 39 7.43 -16.58 -17.46
C LEU A 39 7.46 -15.25 -18.22
N GLY A 40 6.86 -14.23 -17.63
CA GLY A 40 6.97 -12.86 -18.13
C GLY A 40 8.13 -12.08 -17.51
N LEU A 41 8.45 -10.94 -18.10
CA LEU A 41 9.51 -10.03 -17.62
C LEU A 41 9.04 -8.58 -17.75
N THR A 42 9.43 -7.73 -16.80
CA THR A 42 9.28 -6.29 -16.94
C THR A 42 10.34 -5.70 -17.88
N THR A 43 9.99 -4.66 -18.62
CA THR A 43 10.95 -3.80 -19.33
C THR A 43 11.80 -2.98 -18.35
N ASP A 44 12.94 -2.42 -18.80
CA ASP A 44 13.68 -1.45 -17.97
C ASP A 44 12.79 -0.23 -17.67
N PRO A 45 12.42 0.02 -16.39
CA PRO A 45 11.44 1.04 -16.05
C PRO A 45 12.05 2.45 -16.00
N ARG A 46 13.34 2.63 -16.30
CA ARG A 46 14.03 3.93 -16.19
C ARG A 46 14.09 4.70 -17.50
N THR A 47 13.56 4.13 -18.57
CA THR A 47 13.61 4.72 -19.91
C THR A 47 12.22 4.97 -20.44
N ALA A 48 12.02 6.09 -21.13
CA ALA A 48 10.81 6.31 -21.92
C ALA A 48 10.83 5.51 -23.24
N ASN A 49 11.98 5.00 -23.68
CA ASN A 49 12.11 4.23 -24.92
C ASN A 49 11.66 2.77 -24.75
N GLN A 50 10.41 2.60 -24.33
CA GLN A 50 9.78 1.32 -24.05
C GLN A 50 9.62 0.44 -25.29
N VAL A 51 9.56 1.02 -26.50
CA VAL A 51 9.54 0.25 -27.76
C VAL A 51 10.83 -0.54 -27.96
N ALA A 52 11.98 0.07 -27.64
CA ALA A 52 13.27 -0.60 -27.74
C ALA A 52 13.43 -1.68 -26.65
N ALA A 53 13.04 -1.36 -25.41
CA ALA A 53 13.06 -2.32 -24.29
C ALA A 53 12.17 -3.55 -24.59
N LEU A 54 10.96 -3.34 -25.08
CA LEU A 54 10.09 -4.40 -25.57
C LEU A 54 10.78 -5.25 -26.66
N SER A 55 11.39 -4.60 -27.65
CA SER A 55 12.06 -5.31 -28.75
C SER A 55 13.20 -6.21 -28.23
N GLN A 56 13.96 -5.73 -27.25
CA GLN A 56 15.02 -6.51 -26.61
C GLN A 56 14.47 -7.71 -25.84
N ALA A 57 13.35 -7.56 -25.14
CA ALA A 57 12.70 -8.67 -24.43
C ALA A 57 12.11 -9.71 -25.40
N LEU A 58 11.45 -9.27 -26.48
CA LEU A 58 10.93 -10.16 -27.52
C LEU A 58 12.04 -10.98 -28.19
N ASN A 59 13.20 -10.37 -28.45
CA ASN A 59 14.36 -11.06 -29.04
C ASN A 59 14.94 -12.17 -28.15
N GLN A 60 14.64 -12.15 -26.84
CA GLN A 60 15.03 -13.19 -25.90
C GLN A 60 14.02 -14.35 -25.82
N GLY A 61 12.91 -14.25 -26.57
CA GLY A 61 11.86 -15.28 -26.58
C GLY A 61 10.86 -15.16 -25.42
N ILE A 62 10.81 -14.00 -24.74
CA ILE A 62 9.87 -13.75 -23.65
C ILE A 62 8.47 -13.58 -24.21
N SER A 63 7.51 -14.38 -23.74
CA SER A 63 6.13 -14.42 -24.25
C SER A 63 5.18 -13.46 -23.56
N VAL A 64 5.51 -12.97 -22.36
CA VAL A 64 4.68 -12.01 -21.62
C VAL A 64 5.55 -10.87 -21.13
N ILE A 65 5.20 -9.63 -21.47
CA ILE A 65 6.06 -8.48 -21.18
C ILE A 65 5.23 -7.40 -20.50
N GLU A 66 5.70 -6.96 -19.35
CA GLU A 66 5.15 -5.78 -18.70
C GLU A 66 5.90 -4.53 -19.15
N ILE A 67 5.14 -3.56 -19.66
CA ILE A 67 5.65 -2.22 -19.99
C ILE A 67 5.45 -1.32 -18.79
N GLY A 68 6.45 -0.55 -18.40
CA GLY A 68 6.31 0.35 -17.24
C GLY A 68 7.42 1.37 -17.16
N THR A 69 7.19 2.42 -16.38
CA THR A 69 8.24 3.39 -16.01
C THR A 69 8.14 3.76 -14.54
N ILE A 70 9.27 4.09 -13.89
CA ILE A 70 9.27 4.49 -12.47
C ILE A 70 8.55 5.83 -12.26
N LYS A 71 8.83 6.82 -13.11
CA LYS A 71 8.38 8.21 -12.92
C LYS A 71 7.21 8.58 -13.82
N PRO A 72 6.21 9.33 -13.32
CA PRO A 72 5.12 9.84 -14.15
C PRO A 72 5.59 10.66 -15.34
N GLN A 73 6.63 11.47 -15.17
CA GLN A 73 7.16 12.32 -16.25
C GLN A 73 7.71 11.47 -17.41
N ASP A 74 8.40 10.38 -17.10
CA ASP A 74 8.92 9.48 -18.14
C ASP A 74 7.75 8.81 -18.89
N PHE A 75 6.71 8.38 -18.17
CA PHE A 75 5.50 7.80 -18.77
C PHE A 75 4.73 8.77 -19.66
N GLU A 76 4.63 10.03 -19.25
CA GLU A 76 3.96 11.09 -19.99
C GLU A 76 4.67 11.39 -21.33
N THR A 77 6.00 11.23 -21.36
CA THR A 77 6.77 11.42 -22.60
C THR A 77 6.56 10.32 -23.64
N ILE A 78 6.00 9.16 -23.26
CA ILE A 78 5.73 8.06 -24.19
C ILE A 78 4.48 8.39 -25.04
N PRO A 79 4.63 8.64 -26.36
CA PRO A 79 3.48 8.97 -27.20
C PRO A 79 2.52 7.80 -27.34
N LYS A 80 1.21 8.07 -27.50
CA LYS A 80 0.19 7.02 -27.75
C LYS A 80 0.54 6.12 -28.95
N GLN A 81 1.19 6.68 -29.97
CA GLN A 81 1.65 5.94 -31.16
C GLN A 81 2.66 4.83 -30.81
N HIS A 82 3.47 5.03 -29.77
CA HIS A 82 4.41 4.01 -29.31
C HIS A 82 3.67 2.81 -28.70
N PHE A 83 2.59 3.02 -27.95
CA PHE A 83 1.76 1.92 -27.43
C PHE A 83 1.10 1.12 -28.56
N VAL A 84 0.65 1.79 -29.63
CA VAL A 84 0.15 1.12 -30.84
C VAL A 84 1.24 0.26 -31.49
N GLU A 85 2.47 0.78 -31.61
CA GLU A 85 3.60 0.04 -32.16
C GLU A 85 4.01 -1.14 -31.26
N MET A 86 4.02 -0.96 -29.94
CA MET A 86 4.26 -2.05 -28.98
C MET A 86 3.27 -3.20 -29.20
N ARG A 87 1.98 -2.89 -29.30
CA ARG A 87 0.94 -3.88 -29.63
C ARG A 87 1.22 -4.61 -30.95
N ARG A 88 1.62 -3.88 -32.00
CA ARG A 88 1.95 -4.49 -33.30
C ARG A 88 3.12 -5.46 -33.20
N LYS A 89 4.20 -5.07 -32.52
CA LYS A 89 5.38 -5.92 -32.30
C LYS A 89 5.04 -7.17 -31.50
N ALA A 90 4.35 -7.00 -30.36
CA ALA A 90 3.92 -8.13 -29.55
C ALA A 90 3.02 -9.10 -30.32
N LYS A 91 2.06 -8.58 -31.10
CA LYS A 91 1.21 -9.41 -31.96
C LYS A 91 2.00 -10.21 -33.00
N ILE A 92 3.01 -9.62 -33.63
CA ILE A 92 3.88 -10.32 -34.61
C ILE A 92 4.68 -11.42 -33.91
N ALA A 93 5.19 -11.15 -32.71
CA ALA A 93 5.98 -12.09 -31.93
C ALA A 93 5.14 -13.14 -31.17
N GLY A 94 3.81 -13.02 -31.20
CA GLY A 94 2.92 -13.88 -30.42
C GLY A 94 3.00 -13.65 -28.91
N ALA A 95 3.46 -12.47 -28.47
CA ALA A 95 3.60 -12.10 -27.07
C ALA A 95 2.38 -11.37 -26.52
N GLU A 96 2.17 -11.48 -25.21
CA GLU A 96 1.16 -10.75 -24.45
C GLU A 96 1.80 -9.56 -23.72
N LEU A 97 1.03 -8.48 -23.59
CA LEU A 97 1.47 -7.26 -22.94
C LEU A 97 0.63 -6.98 -21.70
N THR A 98 1.30 -6.51 -20.65
CA THR A 98 0.66 -5.87 -19.49
C THR A 98 1.29 -4.50 -19.27
N LEU A 99 0.70 -3.70 -18.38
CA LEU A 99 1.18 -2.35 -18.09
C LEU A 99 1.43 -2.20 -16.60
N HIS A 100 2.48 -1.48 -16.23
CA HIS A 100 2.68 -0.93 -14.91
C HIS A 100 2.42 0.57 -14.94
N ALA A 101 1.50 1.05 -14.11
CA ALA A 101 1.33 2.48 -13.92
C ALA A 101 2.57 3.07 -13.23
N PRO A 102 2.90 4.36 -13.44
CA PRO A 102 4.08 4.96 -12.82
C PRO A 102 4.08 4.84 -11.30
N ILE A 103 5.23 4.41 -10.76
CA ILE A 103 5.41 4.00 -9.37
C ILE A 103 5.41 5.19 -8.41
N VAL A 104 6.16 6.24 -8.73
CA VAL A 104 6.43 7.34 -7.79
C VAL A 104 5.44 8.50 -7.95
N GLY A 105 4.94 9.02 -6.82
CA GLY A 105 4.16 10.26 -6.80
C GLY A 105 2.70 10.13 -7.20
N ALA A 106 2.22 8.90 -7.41
CA ALA A 106 0.82 8.59 -7.67
C ALA A 106 0.25 7.77 -6.49
N ASP A 107 -0.18 8.44 -5.42
CA ASP A 107 -0.89 7.80 -4.32
C ASP A 107 -2.42 7.86 -4.57
N PRO A 108 -3.11 6.72 -4.79
CA PRO A 108 -4.55 6.73 -5.08
C PRO A 108 -5.42 7.25 -3.94
N SER A 109 -4.91 7.29 -2.71
CA SER A 109 -5.60 7.85 -1.54
C SER A 109 -5.45 9.38 -1.44
N GLY A 110 -4.51 9.98 -2.16
CA GLY A 110 -4.29 11.43 -2.20
C GLY A 110 -3.20 11.96 -1.27
N PHE A 111 -2.33 11.09 -0.75
CA PHE A 111 -1.20 11.52 0.07
C PHE A 111 -0.06 12.07 -0.78
N GLY A 112 0.42 13.26 -0.40
CA GLY A 112 1.66 13.86 -0.89
C GLY A 112 2.66 14.06 0.24
N GLN A 113 3.70 14.87 -0.01
CA GLN A 113 4.74 15.13 0.99
C GLN A 113 4.22 15.86 2.25
N GLN A 114 3.13 16.62 2.14
CA GLN A 114 2.57 17.41 3.24
C GLN A 114 1.41 16.71 3.96
N GLY A 115 1.07 15.48 3.57
CA GLY A 115 -0.11 14.77 4.06
C GLY A 115 -1.16 14.58 2.97
N TYR A 116 -2.39 14.30 3.39
CA TYR A 116 -3.52 14.11 2.50
C TYR A 116 -4.08 15.44 1.98
N GLU A 117 -4.33 15.50 0.68
CA GLU A 117 -5.17 16.54 0.07
C GLU A 117 -6.09 15.95 -0.99
N GLU A 118 -7.35 16.38 -1.02
CA GLU A 118 -8.31 15.90 -2.02
C GLU A 118 -7.94 16.31 -3.45
N SER A 119 -7.29 17.47 -3.62
CA SER A 119 -6.71 17.91 -4.91
C SER A 119 -5.70 16.91 -5.46
N ASN A 120 -4.85 16.35 -4.61
CA ASN A 120 -3.86 15.35 -4.99
C ASN A 120 -4.54 14.06 -5.45
N ARG A 121 -5.53 13.59 -4.70
CA ARG A 121 -6.32 12.40 -5.09
C ARG A 121 -6.95 12.57 -6.48
N LEU A 122 -7.59 13.71 -6.73
CA LEU A 122 -8.20 14.02 -8.02
C LEU A 122 -7.18 14.15 -9.15
N SER A 123 -5.97 14.64 -8.87
CA SER A 123 -4.86 14.69 -9.83
C SER A 123 -4.41 13.28 -10.22
N VAL A 124 -4.18 12.40 -9.24
CA VAL A 124 -3.81 11.00 -9.45
C VAL A 124 -4.90 10.26 -10.23
N GLU A 125 -6.18 10.49 -9.92
CA GLU A 125 -7.30 9.91 -10.67
C GLU A 125 -7.23 10.28 -12.16
N ARG A 126 -6.89 11.54 -12.49
CA ARG A 126 -6.73 11.99 -13.90
C ARG A 126 -5.51 11.38 -14.56
N GLN A 127 -4.39 11.24 -13.85
CA GLN A 127 -3.19 10.57 -14.35
C GLN A 127 -3.49 9.10 -14.69
N LEU A 128 -4.18 8.39 -13.80
CA LEU A 128 -4.59 7.00 -14.05
C LEU A 128 -5.56 6.88 -15.23
N ARG A 129 -6.39 7.89 -15.52
CA ARG A 129 -7.18 7.93 -16.76
C ARG A 129 -6.32 8.03 -18.02
N ASP A 130 -5.20 8.77 -18.00
CA ASP A 130 -4.24 8.77 -19.12
C ASP A 130 -3.57 7.40 -19.28
N VAL A 131 -3.24 6.74 -18.17
CA VAL A 131 -2.72 5.35 -18.18
C VAL A 131 -3.74 4.42 -18.84
N ILE A 132 -5.03 4.52 -18.50
CA ILE A 132 -6.11 3.73 -19.14
C ILE A 132 -6.17 4.01 -20.64
N ASP A 133 -6.07 5.27 -21.05
CA ASP A 133 -6.11 5.64 -22.47
C ASP A 133 -4.95 5.04 -23.26
N LYS A 134 -3.75 5.04 -22.69
CA LYS A 134 -2.57 4.40 -23.29
C LYS A 134 -2.67 2.87 -23.27
N ALA A 135 -3.17 2.30 -22.18
CA ALA A 135 -3.42 0.86 -22.07
C ALA A 135 -4.40 0.35 -23.13
N ILE A 136 -5.45 1.12 -23.42
CA ILE A 136 -6.43 0.82 -24.49
C ILE A 136 -5.75 0.70 -25.86
N GLU A 137 -4.74 1.51 -26.16
CA GLU A 137 -4.01 1.43 -27.44
C GLU A 137 -3.13 0.18 -27.52
N MET A 138 -2.65 -0.30 -26.36
CA MET A 138 -1.85 -1.51 -26.24
C MET A 138 -2.70 -2.79 -26.21
N ASP A 139 -3.94 -2.69 -25.74
CA ASP A 139 -4.84 -3.82 -25.56
C ASP A 139 -5.35 -4.36 -26.91
N SER A 140 -5.05 -5.63 -27.18
CA SER A 140 -5.48 -6.32 -28.40
C SER A 140 -6.59 -7.35 -28.18
N LYS A 141 -6.76 -7.84 -26.94
CA LYS A 141 -7.66 -8.95 -26.61
C LYS A 141 -8.82 -8.50 -25.70
N GLY A 142 -8.70 -7.34 -25.08
CA GLY A 142 -9.55 -6.87 -23.98
C GLY A 142 -8.97 -7.29 -22.63
N ASN A 143 -9.30 -6.53 -21.58
CA ASN A 143 -8.96 -6.84 -20.20
C ASN A 143 -7.46 -6.87 -19.89
N LEU A 144 -6.65 -6.07 -20.61
CA LEU A 144 -5.23 -5.91 -20.31
C LEU A 144 -5.02 -5.50 -18.84
N PRO A 145 -4.27 -6.28 -18.03
CA PRO A 145 -3.98 -5.93 -16.64
C PRO A 145 -3.01 -4.75 -16.53
N ILE A 146 -3.35 -3.81 -15.65
CA ILE A 146 -2.55 -2.64 -15.30
C ILE A 146 -2.21 -2.72 -13.81
N THR A 147 -0.93 -2.94 -13.48
CA THR A 147 -0.47 -2.90 -12.08
C THR A 147 -0.48 -1.45 -11.58
N ILE A 148 -1.07 -1.23 -10.41
CA ILE A 148 -1.12 0.07 -9.72
C ILE A 148 -0.91 -0.17 -8.23
N HIS A 149 0.04 0.54 -7.62
CA HIS A 149 0.26 0.48 -6.16
C HIS A 149 -1.01 0.92 -5.40
N GLY A 150 -1.40 0.18 -4.36
CA GLY A 150 -2.57 0.52 -3.55
C GLY A 150 -2.45 1.89 -2.86
N SER A 151 -1.29 2.17 -2.29
CA SER A 151 -0.92 3.46 -1.69
C SER A 151 0.60 3.57 -1.62
N ASN A 152 1.11 4.77 -1.85
CA ASN A 152 2.51 5.16 -1.67
C ASN A 152 2.71 5.96 -0.36
N ALA A 153 1.69 6.06 0.49
CA ALA A 153 1.76 6.71 1.79
C ALA A 153 2.40 5.79 2.84
N ALA A 154 2.92 6.40 3.91
CA ALA A 154 3.46 5.66 5.04
C ALA A 154 2.35 4.87 5.75
N GLY A 155 2.43 3.53 5.72
CA GLY A 155 1.46 2.62 6.31
C GLY A 155 1.81 2.16 7.72
N SER A 156 0.89 1.42 8.33
CA SER A 156 1.12 0.79 9.63
C SER A 156 2.04 -0.44 9.50
N THR A 157 2.75 -0.78 10.58
CA THR A 157 3.62 -1.97 10.64
C THR A 157 3.13 -2.96 11.68
N PHE A 158 3.40 -4.24 11.42
CA PHE A 158 2.90 -5.36 12.20
C PHE A 158 4.04 -6.31 12.50
N LYS A 159 4.01 -6.93 13.69
CA LYS A 159 4.98 -7.95 14.10
C LYS A 159 4.25 -9.15 14.68
N TYR A 160 4.90 -10.30 14.64
CA TYR A 160 4.44 -11.47 15.38
C TYR A 160 5.11 -11.55 16.74
N ILE A 161 4.32 -11.64 17.80
CA ILE A 161 4.78 -11.95 19.15
C ILE A 161 4.33 -13.35 19.55
N THR A 162 5.00 -13.94 20.54
CA THR A 162 4.54 -15.18 21.17
C THR A 162 3.79 -14.81 22.45
N ASN A 163 2.52 -15.22 22.53
CA ASN A 163 1.69 -14.98 23.71
C ASN A 163 2.08 -15.90 24.88
N GLU A 164 1.46 -15.72 26.05
CA GLU A 164 1.75 -16.52 27.26
C GLU A 164 1.45 -18.02 27.07
N GLU A 165 0.61 -18.37 26.10
CA GLU A 165 0.21 -19.73 25.73
C GLU A 165 1.16 -20.37 24.71
N GLY A 166 2.18 -19.64 24.24
CA GLY A 166 3.15 -20.12 23.25
C GLY A 166 2.69 -19.97 21.79
N GLU A 167 1.53 -19.38 21.54
CA GLU A 167 1.00 -19.14 20.20
C GLU A 167 1.56 -17.86 19.58
N ARG A 168 1.75 -17.86 18.25
CA ARG A 168 2.20 -16.67 17.51
C ARG A 168 1.00 -15.80 17.15
N GLU A 169 0.97 -14.59 17.70
CA GLU A 169 -0.07 -13.60 17.46
C GLU A 169 0.50 -12.41 16.68
N LYS A 170 -0.25 -11.95 15.67
CA LYS A 170 0.06 -10.72 14.91
C LYS A 170 -0.43 -9.52 15.71
N VAL A 171 0.46 -8.59 16.04
CA VAL A 171 0.14 -7.35 16.74
C VAL A 171 0.67 -6.15 15.97
N THR A 172 0.02 -5.00 16.14
CA THR A 172 0.49 -3.74 15.56
C THR A 172 1.75 -3.29 16.28
N ASP A 173 2.82 -3.05 15.52
CA ASP A 173 4.07 -2.49 16.04
C ASP A 173 4.05 -0.96 16.02
N MET A 174 3.57 -0.40 14.92
CA MET A 174 3.33 1.03 14.75
C MET A 174 2.03 1.25 13.97
N LEU A 175 1.13 2.03 14.56
CA LEU A 175 -0.08 2.50 13.89
C LEU A 175 0.19 3.89 13.33
N VAL A 176 -0.11 4.11 12.05
CA VAL A 176 -0.09 5.45 11.47
C VAL A 176 -1.51 6.00 11.49
N ALA A 177 -1.69 7.17 12.11
CA ALA A 177 -2.97 7.86 12.16
C ALA A 177 -2.95 9.10 11.25
N VAL A 178 -4.09 9.44 10.67
CA VAL A 178 -4.32 10.63 9.86
C VAL A 178 -5.13 11.60 10.71
N ASP A 179 -4.62 12.81 10.89
CA ASP A 179 -5.43 13.93 11.36
C ASP A 179 -6.39 14.35 10.25
N ARG A 180 -7.69 14.16 10.48
CA ARG A 180 -8.74 14.39 9.49
C ARG A 180 -8.93 15.86 9.17
N GLU A 181 -8.47 16.77 10.02
CA GLU A 181 -8.51 18.21 9.79
C GLU A 181 -7.32 18.67 8.94
N SER A 182 -6.11 18.27 9.33
CA SER A 182 -4.88 18.75 8.68
C SER A 182 -4.36 17.86 7.55
N GLY A 183 -4.86 16.62 7.45
CA GLY A 183 -4.34 15.59 6.55
C GLY A 183 -2.98 15.02 6.96
N GLN A 184 -2.42 15.46 8.09
CA GLN A 184 -1.07 15.06 8.51
C GLN A 184 -1.05 13.65 9.09
N LEU A 185 0.06 12.96 8.83
CA LEU A 185 0.33 11.62 9.38
C LEU A 185 0.98 11.71 10.75
N ARG A 186 0.50 10.90 11.68
CA ARG A 186 1.00 10.79 13.05
C ARG A 186 1.30 9.31 13.36
N PRO A 187 2.58 8.90 13.40
CA PRO A 187 2.94 7.56 13.85
C PRO A 187 2.74 7.42 15.35
N LEU A 188 2.11 6.32 15.75
CA LEU A 188 1.81 5.95 17.13
C LEU A 188 2.47 4.60 17.41
N LYS A 189 3.37 4.57 18.39
CA LYS A 189 4.10 3.37 18.83
C LYS A 189 3.69 2.98 20.25
N GLU A 190 3.96 1.73 20.60
CA GLU A 190 3.89 1.28 22.00
C GLU A 190 4.65 2.23 22.92
N ASP A 191 4.10 2.45 24.11
CA ASP A 191 4.70 3.33 25.11
C ASP A 191 4.32 2.93 26.51
N VAL A 192 5.11 3.40 27.45
CA VAL A 192 4.93 3.17 28.86
C VAL A 192 4.70 4.51 29.54
N SER A 193 3.52 4.68 30.11
CA SER A 193 3.22 5.83 30.96
C SER A 193 3.39 5.48 32.42
N TYR A 194 3.91 6.45 33.18
CA TYR A 194 4.10 6.37 34.62
C TYR A 194 3.11 7.32 35.28
N ILE A 195 2.17 6.76 36.05
CA ILE A 195 1.07 7.51 36.66
C ILE A 195 1.29 7.58 38.17
N PRO A 196 1.21 8.78 38.78
CA PRO A 196 1.21 8.91 40.24
C PRO A 196 -0.13 8.42 40.81
N ASP A 197 -0.13 7.30 41.52
CA ASP A 197 -1.33 6.69 42.13
C ASP A 197 -0.94 5.91 43.40
N PHE A 198 -0.90 6.58 44.55
CA PHE A 198 -0.37 6.05 45.83
C PHE A 198 0.98 5.33 45.71
N GLY A 199 1.81 5.80 44.77
CA GLY A 199 2.99 5.14 44.25
C GLY A 199 3.22 5.54 42.79
N VAL A 200 3.99 4.74 42.04
CA VAL A 200 4.14 4.91 40.59
C VAL A 200 3.58 3.67 39.89
N SER A 201 2.43 3.84 39.25
CA SER A 201 1.80 2.80 38.42
C SER A 201 2.36 2.87 37.00
N LYS A 202 2.72 1.72 36.44
CA LYS A 202 3.23 1.59 35.07
C LYS A 202 2.12 1.04 34.16
N ILE A 203 1.70 1.81 33.17
CA ILE A 203 0.71 1.38 32.17
C ILE A 203 1.39 1.28 30.81
N LYS A 204 1.28 0.12 30.15
CA LYS A 204 1.71 -0.06 28.76
C LYS A 204 0.52 0.23 27.83
N TYR A 205 0.71 1.12 26.88
CA TYR A 205 -0.29 1.44 25.86
C TYR A 205 0.10 0.80 24.52
N SER A 206 -0.84 0.07 23.92
CA SER A 206 -0.72 -0.36 22.52
C SER A 206 -0.89 0.85 21.58
N PRO A 207 -0.48 0.75 20.30
CA PRO A 207 -0.71 1.79 19.31
C PRO A 207 -2.19 2.19 19.15
N GLU A 208 -3.11 1.21 19.23
CA GLU A 208 -4.56 1.44 19.15
C GLU A 208 -5.05 2.22 20.36
N LYS A 209 -4.59 1.84 21.57
CA LYS A 209 -4.98 2.56 22.78
C LYS A 209 -4.41 3.99 22.78
N LYS A 210 -3.23 4.19 22.21
CA LYS A 210 -2.68 5.53 21.96
C LYS A 210 -3.55 6.35 21.01
N LEU A 211 -4.08 5.75 19.95
CA LEU A 211 -4.99 6.44 19.03
C LEU A 211 -6.25 6.91 19.78
N GLU A 212 -6.85 6.05 20.60
CA GLU A 212 -8.02 6.38 21.41
C GLU A 212 -7.73 7.53 22.40
N VAL A 213 -6.61 7.44 23.14
CA VAL A 213 -6.20 8.48 24.09
C VAL A 213 -5.89 9.78 23.35
N ALA A 214 -5.16 9.73 22.24
CA ALA A 214 -4.82 10.91 21.45
C ALA A 214 -6.09 11.60 20.90
N ASN A 215 -7.05 10.83 20.40
CA ASN A 215 -8.35 11.35 19.97
C ASN A 215 -9.08 12.06 21.11
N ARG A 216 -9.19 11.41 22.28
CA ARG A 216 -9.86 11.98 23.44
C ARG A 216 -9.15 13.26 23.91
N THR A 217 -7.84 13.22 24.10
CA THR A 217 -7.06 14.38 24.55
C THR A 217 -7.13 15.53 23.56
N MET A 218 -6.97 15.28 22.25
CA MET A 218 -7.11 16.34 21.23
C MET A 218 -8.49 16.98 21.25
N TRP A 219 -9.53 16.21 21.51
CA TRP A 219 -10.90 16.71 21.62
C TRP A 219 -11.14 17.50 22.91
N GLU A 220 -10.73 16.96 24.05
CA GLU A 220 -10.84 17.59 25.35
C GLU A 220 -10.05 18.91 25.39
N ASP A 221 -8.82 18.95 24.87
CA ASP A 221 -7.99 20.16 24.81
C ASP A 221 -8.64 21.30 24.00
N GLN A 222 -9.44 20.98 22.97
CA GLN A 222 -10.19 21.99 22.22
C GLN A 222 -11.32 22.59 23.04
N ILE A 223 -11.96 21.78 23.89
CA ILE A 223 -13.10 22.18 24.71
C ILE A 223 -12.65 22.87 26.00
N ASP A 224 -11.56 22.41 26.63
CA ASP A 224 -11.01 23.00 27.85
C ASP A 224 -10.55 24.45 27.63
N LYS A 225 -10.12 24.80 26.40
CA LYS A 225 -9.84 26.20 26.02
C LYS A 225 -11.09 27.08 26.14
N ILE A 226 -12.26 26.54 25.84
CA ILE A 226 -13.55 27.23 25.94
C ILE A 226 -13.91 27.42 27.41
N GLU A 227 -13.71 26.40 28.24
CA GLU A 227 -13.92 26.47 29.69
C GLU A 227 -13.03 27.52 30.34
N PHE A 228 -11.75 27.61 29.95
CA PHE A 228 -10.82 28.62 30.45
C PHE A 228 -11.27 30.06 30.09
N GLN A 229 -11.75 30.28 28.87
CA GLN A 229 -12.31 31.58 28.47
C GLN A 229 -13.54 31.94 29.29
N LYS A 230 -14.39 30.97 29.61
CA LYS A 230 -15.56 31.19 30.46
C LYS A 230 -15.19 31.65 31.86
N VAL A 231 -14.17 31.06 32.48
CA VAL A 231 -13.70 31.48 33.81
C VAL A 231 -13.37 32.97 33.83
N ASN A 232 -12.80 33.51 32.74
CA ASN A 232 -12.54 34.94 32.62
C ASN A 232 -13.83 35.77 32.54
N VAL A 233 -14.84 35.30 31.81
CA VAL A 233 -16.17 35.93 31.75
C VAL A 233 -16.79 35.97 33.15
N ASP A 234 -16.84 34.85 33.86
CA ASP A 234 -17.42 34.78 35.21
C ASP A 234 -16.65 35.66 36.21
N ASN A 235 -15.33 35.69 36.13
CA ASN A 235 -14.48 36.55 36.98
C ASN A 235 -14.75 38.05 36.78
N ILE A 236 -15.13 38.46 35.57
CA ILE A 236 -15.50 39.83 35.25
C ILE A 236 -16.95 40.09 35.70
N LEU A 237 -17.90 39.28 35.24
CA LEU A 237 -19.33 39.52 35.43
C LEU A 237 -19.78 39.35 36.89
N SER A 238 -19.17 38.45 37.66
CA SER A 238 -19.50 38.27 39.10
C SER A 238 -19.22 39.52 39.95
N LYS A 239 -18.40 40.45 39.46
CA LYS A 239 -18.01 41.69 40.15
C LYS A 239 -18.75 42.91 39.62
N ILE A 240 -19.60 42.76 38.59
CA ILE A 240 -20.26 43.86 37.91
C ILE A 240 -21.79 43.76 38.07
N PRO A 241 -22.46 44.79 38.60
CA PRO A 241 -23.93 44.80 38.73
C PRO A 241 -24.65 44.66 37.37
N LYS A 242 -25.83 44.04 37.36
CA LYS A 242 -26.62 43.82 36.13
C LYS A 242 -27.01 45.13 35.44
N GLU A 243 -27.18 46.20 36.20
CA GLU A 243 -27.51 47.53 35.69
C GLU A 243 -26.40 48.06 34.77
N VAL A 244 -25.14 47.80 35.11
CA VAL A 244 -23.98 48.19 34.30
C VAL A 244 -23.93 47.40 32.99
N GLN A 245 -24.40 46.15 32.99
CA GLN A 245 -24.49 45.36 31.76
C GLN A 245 -25.50 45.96 30.77
N ILE A 246 -26.63 46.45 31.27
CA ILE A 246 -27.64 47.18 30.47
C ILE A 246 -27.04 48.51 29.97
N MET A 247 -26.28 49.23 30.82
CA MET A 247 -25.56 50.44 30.40
C MET A 247 -24.57 50.15 29.28
N ALA A 248 -23.83 49.03 29.36
CA ALA A 248 -22.86 48.63 28.34
C ALA A 248 -23.53 48.34 26.99
N GLN A 249 -24.68 47.65 27.00
CA GLN A 249 -25.47 47.42 25.78
C GLN A 249 -25.91 48.73 25.12
N ARG A 250 -26.40 49.68 25.92
CA ARG A 250 -26.79 51.00 25.43
C ARG A 250 -25.59 51.80 24.91
N ALA A 251 -24.46 51.75 25.62
CA ALA A 251 -23.22 52.42 25.23
C ALA A 251 -22.61 51.88 23.92
N ASN A 252 -22.81 50.59 23.63
CA ASN A 252 -22.38 50.00 22.36
C ASN A 252 -23.25 50.44 21.16
N GLN A 253 -24.51 50.80 21.41
CA GLN A 253 -25.44 51.30 20.38
C GLN A 253 -25.39 52.82 20.22
N ASP A 254 -25.03 53.56 21.28
CA ASP A 254 -24.97 55.02 21.31
C ASP A 254 -23.62 55.52 21.86
N LYS A 255 -22.78 55.99 20.94
CA LYS A 255 -21.45 56.52 21.25
C LYS A 255 -21.50 57.81 22.07
N GLU A 256 -22.55 58.61 21.94
CA GLU A 256 -22.71 59.84 22.73
C GLU A 256 -23.11 59.53 24.16
N TYR A 257 -23.95 58.51 24.37
CA TYR A 257 -24.25 57.99 25.71
C TYR A 257 -22.98 57.54 26.45
N PHE A 258 -22.08 56.79 25.79
CA PHE A 258 -20.82 56.38 26.41
C PHE A 258 -19.94 57.57 26.85
N LYS A 259 -19.91 58.66 26.07
CA LYS A 259 -19.18 59.89 26.41
C LYS A 259 -19.81 60.68 27.56
N GLN A 260 -21.05 60.40 27.92
CA GLN A 260 -21.74 61.08 29.03
C GLN A 260 -21.55 60.34 30.37
N LEU A 261 -21.13 59.08 30.35
CA LEU A 261 -20.86 58.29 31.55
C LEU A 261 -19.72 58.87 32.37
N ALA A 262 -19.79 58.72 33.70
CA ALA A 262 -18.71 59.09 34.61
C ALA A 262 -17.47 58.16 34.41
N PRO A 263 -16.24 58.59 34.75
CA PRO A 263 -15.03 57.80 34.49
C PRO A 263 -15.05 56.38 35.08
N ASN A 264 -15.61 56.21 36.28
CA ASN A 264 -15.79 54.91 36.93
C ASN A 264 -16.84 54.03 36.22
N GLU A 265 -17.94 54.61 35.74
CA GLU A 265 -18.96 53.90 34.97
C GLU A 265 -18.41 53.46 33.60
N ARG A 266 -17.60 54.29 32.95
CA ARG A 266 -16.89 53.92 31.71
C ARG A 266 -15.96 52.75 31.92
N ASP A 267 -15.18 52.73 33.00
CA ASP A 267 -14.29 51.60 33.31
C ASP A 267 -15.06 50.29 33.48
N LEU A 268 -16.19 50.32 34.19
CA LEU A 268 -17.05 49.15 34.36
C LEU A 268 -17.71 48.72 33.04
N VAL A 269 -18.17 49.65 32.21
CA VAL A 269 -18.69 49.35 30.86
C VAL A 269 -17.62 48.72 29.97
N LEU A 270 -16.38 49.23 29.99
CA LEU A 270 -15.27 48.65 29.24
C LEU A 270 -14.97 47.22 29.68
N LYS A 271 -15.05 46.91 30.99
CA LYS A 271 -14.92 45.54 31.51
C LYS A 271 -16.05 44.63 31.01
N VAL A 272 -17.30 45.10 30.99
CA VAL A 272 -18.41 44.34 30.38
C VAL A 272 -18.16 44.09 28.89
N ASN A 273 -17.64 45.09 28.16
CA ASN A 273 -17.28 44.91 26.76
C ASN A 273 -16.16 43.86 26.58
N SER A 274 -15.17 43.81 27.48
CA SER A 274 -14.18 42.73 27.49
C SER A 274 -14.81 41.36 27.73
N ALA A 275 -15.75 41.24 28.67
CA ALA A 275 -16.51 40.00 28.89
C ALA A 275 -17.33 39.61 27.64
N SER A 276 -17.93 40.58 26.96
CA SER A 276 -18.63 40.36 25.69
C SER A 276 -17.68 39.83 24.61
N SER A 277 -16.47 40.36 24.48
CA SER A 277 -15.47 39.85 23.53
C SER A 277 -15.06 38.41 23.83
N TYR A 278 -14.87 38.06 25.11
CA TYR A 278 -14.62 36.67 25.49
C TYR A 278 -15.80 35.74 25.16
N LEU A 279 -17.04 36.20 25.36
CA LEU A 279 -18.24 35.44 24.96
C LEU A 279 -18.32 35.22 23.45
N GLU A 280 -17.96 36.22 22.65
CA GLU A 280 -17.88 36.06 21.20
C GLU A 280 -16.78 35.06 20.79
N ASP A 281 -15.62 35.07 21.45
CA ASP A 281 -14.56 34.09 21.23
C ASP A 281 -14.99 32.66 21.59
N ILE A 282 -15.68 32.50 22.72
CA ILE A 282 -16.29 31.23 23.14
C ILE A 282 -17.27 30.74 22.08
N HIS A 283 -18.17 31.61 21.63
CA HIS A 283 -19.16 31.26 20.62
C HIS A 283 -18.48 30.84 19.30
N ARG A 284 -17.48 31.60 18.82
CA ARG A 284 -16.71 31.24 17.61
C ARG A 284 -16.03 29.88 17.77
N SER A 285 -15.42 29.63 18.91
CA SER A 285 -14.74 28.36 19.23
C SER A 285 -15.73 27.21 19.27
N LEU A 286 -16.86 27.36 19.96
CA LEU A 286 -17.92 26.35 20.02
C LEU A 286 -18.50 26.03 18.64
N ASN A 287 -18.72 27.04 17.79
CA ASN A 287 -19.21 26.81 16.43
C ASN A 287 -18.18 26.03 15.61
N SER A 288 -16.88 26.36 15.71
CA SER A 288 -15.82 25.62 15.03
C SER A 288 -15.75 24.17 15.53
N THR A 289 -15.74 23.96 16.84
CA THR A 289 -15.72 22.63 17.46
C THR A 289 -16.95 21.82 17.08
N PHE A 290 -18.16 22.39 17.16
CA PHE A 290 -19.39 21.72 16.74
C PHE A 290 -19.36 21.34 15.26
N SER A 291 -18.89 22.24 14.39
CA SER A 291 -18.74 21.96 12.95
C SER A 291 -17.86 20.74 12.72
N LYS A 292 -16.69 20.67 13.40
CA LYS A 292 -15.78 19.52 13.34
C LYS A 292 -16.44 18.24 13.86
N ALA A 293 -17.15 18.33 14.98
CA ALA A 293 -17.88 17.17 15.52
C ALA A 293 -18.91 16.62 14.54
N TYR A 294 -19.63 17.51 13.85
CA TYR A 294 -20.66 17.13 12.90
C TYR A 294 -20.07 16.57 11.59
N GLU A 295 -18.99 17.17 11.11
CA GLU A 295 -18.27 16.72 9.92
C GLU A 295 -17.66 15.33 10.11
N PHE A 296 -17.01 15.11 11.26
CA PHE A 296 -16.25 13.90 11.52
C PHE A 296 -17.03 12.80 12.22
N GLY A 297 -18.11 13.14 12.90
CA GLY A 297 -18.96 12.20 13.62
C GLY A 297 -19.64 11.18 12.71
N ASN A 298 -19.89 10.00 13.26
CA ASN A 298 -20.75 8.98 12.64
C ASN A 298 -22.23 9.40 12.67
N GLU A 299 -23.10 8.62 12.02
CA GLU A 299 -24.52 8.95 11.88
C GLU A 299 -25.28 9.06 13.21
N ASP A 300 -24.88 8.31 14.23
CA ASP A 300 -25.53 8.40 15.55
C ASP A 300 -25.04 9.64 16.31
N GLN A 301 -23.75 9.97 16.23
CA GLN A 301 -23.18 11.21 16.74
C GLN A 301 -23.81 12.44 16.07
N LYS A 302 -24.06 12.41 14.75
CA LYS A 302 -24.73 13.52 14.04
C LYS A 302 -26.15 13.75 14.55
N LYS A 303 -26.92 12.69 14.77
CA LYS A 303 -28.27 12.79 15.36
C LYS A 303 -28.22 13.35 16.78
N GLU A 304 -27.24 12.92 17.58
CA GLU A 304 -27.02 13.47 18.91
C GLU A 304 -26.67 14.96 18.85
N LEU A 305 -25.76 15.36 17.97
CA LEU A 305 -25.36 16.75 17.74
C LEU A 305 -26.52 17.62 17.28
N GLU A 306 -27.44 17.12 16.45
CA GLU A 306 -28.66 17.83 16.06
C GLU A 306 -29.56 18.11 17.27
N LYS A 307 -29.72 17.12 18.15
CA LYS A 307 -30.47 17.29 19.40
C LYS A 307 -29.77 18.31 20.31
N LEU A 308 -28.46 18.19 20.48
CA LEU A 308 -27.66 19.13 21.27
C LEU A 308 -27.75 20.57 20.74
N SER A 309 -27.75 20.75 19.42
CA SER A 309 -27.92 22.06 18.77
C SER A 309 -29.29 22.68 19.08
N LYS A 310 -30.36 21.88 19.06
CA LYS A 310 -31.71 22.35 19.45
C LYS A 310 -31.77 22.72 20.93
N GLU A 311 -31.20 21.90 21.81
CA GLU A 311 -31.13 22.20 23.24
C GLU A 311 -30.34 23.50 23.50
N PHE A 312 -29.17 23.64 22.88
CA PHE A 312 -28.37 24.85 23.00
C PHE A 312 -29.09 26.10 22.51
N ALA A 313 -29.77 26.05 21.37
CA ALA A 313 -30.57 27.16 20.87
C ALA A 313 -31.69 27.52 21.85
N LYS A 314 -32.39 26.52 22.41
CA LYS A 314 -33.43 26.75 23.41
C LYS A 314 -32.87 27.40 24.67
N ASP A 315 -31.72 26.96 25.16
CA ASP A 315 -31.08 27.51 26.36
C ASP A 315 -30.56 28.94 26.13
N LEU A 316 -30.00 29.20 24.94
CA LEU A 316 -29.44 30.50 24.58
C LEU A 316 -30.52 31.57 24.31
N TYR A 317 -31.61 31.18 23.65
CA TYR A 317 -32.67 32.09 23.20
C TYR A 317 -33.95 32.01 24.05
N GLY A 318 -34.10 31.04 24.95
CA GLY A 318 -35.29 30.91 25.81
C GLY A 318 -36.60 30.54 25.10
N VAL A 319 -36.55 30.23 23.80
CA VAL A 319 -37.72 29.92 22.96
C VAL A 319 -37.54 28.60 22.21
N ASP A 320 -38.64 28.03 21.74
CA ASP A 320 -38.63 26.80 20.94
C ASP A 320 -37.94 27.04 19.58
N PRO A 321 -36.82 26.34 19.27
CA PRO A 321 -36.10 26.51 18.01
C PRO A 321 -36.95 26.21 16.76
N ASP A 322 -37.91 25.28 16.85
CA ASP A 322 -38.75 24.92 15.71
C ASP A 322 -39.82 26.00 15.44
N LYS A 323 -40.29 26.71 16.49
CA LYS A 323 -41.13 27.92 16.33
C LYS A 323 -40.34 29.09 15.75
N PHE A 324 -39.11 29.30 16.20
CA PHE A 324 -38.22 30.33 15.66
C PHE A 324 -37.97 30.09 14.16
N LYS A 325 -37.56 28.87 13.77
CA LYS A 325 -37.32 28.51 12.36
C LYS A 325 -38.56 28.65 11.47
N SER A 326 -39.75 28.38 12.01
CA SER A 326 -41.00 28.51 11.26
C SER A 326 -41.58 29.93 11.24
N GLY A 327 -40.94 30.90 11.90
CA GLY A 327 -41.40 32.28 11.97
C GLY A 327 -42.70 32.46 12.77
N LYS A 328 -42.98 31.55 13.72
CA LYS A 328 -44.24 31.49 14.47
C LYS A 328 -44.09 31.91 15.94
N LEU A 329 -43.13 32.79 16.23
CA LEU A 329 -43.00 33.33 17.58
C LEU A 329 -44.10 34.34 17.86
N SER A 330 -44.67 34.28 19.06
CA SER A 330 -45.51 35.34 19.59
C SER A 330 -44.66 36.56 19.99
N ARG A 331 -45.29 37.73 20.10
CA ARG A 331 -44.63 38.96 20.58
C ARG A 331 -43.99 38.79 21.97
N GLU A 332 -44.60 37.99 22.84
CA GLU A 332 -44.04 37.67 24.17
C GLU A 332 -42.78 36.81 24.06
N GLU A 333 -42.78 35.80 23.18
CA GLU A 333 -41.61 34.97 22.89
C GLU A 333 -40.48 35.77 22.23
N GLU A 334 -40.78 36.73 21.35
CA GLU A 334 -39.77 37.63 20.78
C GLU A 334 -39.12 38.52 21.84
N MET A 335 -39.91 39.07 22.77
CA MET A 335 -39.39 39.85 23.90
C MET A 335 -38.55 38.99 24.85
N LEU A 336 -39.01 37.77 25.15
CA LEU A 336 -38.26 36.81 25.95
C LEU A 336 -36.94 36.44 25.28
N MET A 337 -36.96 36.18 23.97
CA MET A 337 -35.77 35.85 23.19
C MET A 337 -34.75 36.96 23.24
N SER A 338 -35.18 38.21 23.00
CA SER A 338 -34.30 39.37 23.10
C SER A 338 -33.69 39.48 24.50
N ARG A 339 -34.51 39.38 25.55
CA ARG A 339 -34.03 39.49 26.94
C ARG A 339 -33.05 38.37 27.31
N THR A 340 -33.35 37.13 26.91
CA THR A 340 -32.56 35.94 27.27
C THR A 340 -31.23 35.92 26.53
N TYR A 341 -31.26 36.27 25.23
CA TYR A 341 -30.04 36.39 24.43
C TYR A 341 -29.13 37.51 24.94
N HIS A 342 -29.66 38.65 25.38
CA HIS A 342 -28.85 39.76 25.90
C HIS A 342 -28.41 39.59 27.36
N ASP A 343 -28.73 38.47 28.02
CA ASP A 343 -28.17 38.16 29.35
C ASP A 343 -26.81 37.46 29.20
N PHE A 344 -25.73 38.19 29.47
CA PHE A 344 -24.36 37.68 29.35
C PHE A 344 -24.10 36.44 30.21
N GLN A 345 -24.72 36.35 31.39
CA GLN A 345 -24.57 35.17 32.26
C GLN A 345 -25.34 33.98 31.69
N ASN A 346 -26.51 34.21 31.10
CA ASN A 346 -27.23 33.16 30.38
C ASN A 346 -26.39 32.64 29.20
N GLN A 347 -25.86 33.53 28.37
CA GLN A 347 -24.97 33.14 27.26
C GLN A 347 -23.80 32.27 27.76
N ALA A 348 -23.08 32.74 28.79
CA ALA A 348 -21.95 32.02 29.37
C ALA A 348 -22.34 30.61 29.85
N ASN A 349 -23.47 30.50 30.54
CA ASN A 349 -23.96 29.24 31.09
C ASN A 349 -24.44 28.27 30.00
N SER A 350 -25.23 28.76 29.03
CA SER A 350 -25.69 27.94 27.89
C SER A 350 -24.50 27.41 27.08
N MET A 351 -23.50 28.24 26.84
CA MET A 351 -22.26 27.86 26.15
C MET A 351 -21.46 26.81 26.93
N GLN A 352 -21.37 26.92 28.27
CA GLN A 352 -20.72 25.90 29.11
C GLN A 352 -21.44 24.56 29.05
N ILE A 353 -22.76 24.57 29.24
CA ILE A 353 -23.57 23.35 29.21
C ILE A 353 -23.43 22.66 27.85
N PHE A 354 -23.39 23.46 26.78
CA PHE A 354 -23.15 22.93 25.44
C PHE A 354 -21.74 22.35 25.29
N ALA A 355 -20.69 23.04 25.75
CA ALA A 355 -19.31 22.56 25.76
C ALA A 355 -19.17 21.20 26.48
N GLU A 356 -19.73 21.08 27.68
CA GLU A 356 -19.72 19.87 28.51
C GLU A 356 -20.43 18.69 27.84
N LYS A 357 -21.55 18.96 27.18
CA LYS A 357 -22.26 17.93 26.39
C LYS A 357 -21.45 17.53 25.16
N LEU A 358 -20.85 18.50 24.47
CA LEU A 358 -20.02 18.27 23.29
C LEU A 358 -18.75 17.45 23.60
N LYS A 359 -18.20 17.57 24.81
CA LYS A 359 -17.05 16.79 25.31
C LYS A 359 -17.28 15.28 25.23
N LYS A 360 -18.53 14.84 25.37
CA LYS A 360 -18.90 13.42 25.36
C LYS A 360 -18.99 12.80 23.97
N VAL A 361 -19.04 13.62 22.91
CA VAL A 361 -19.28 13.14 21.54
C VAL A 361 -18.05 12.43 20.97
N ASN A 362 -16.83 12.95 21.20
CA ASN A 362 -15.55 12.47 20.66
C ASN A 362 -15.65 12.00 19.18
N PRO A 363 -15.55 12.93 18.21
CA PRO A 363 -15.83 12.63 16.80
C PRO A 363 -14.73 11.82 16.07
N GLY A 364 -13.63 11.45 16.75
CA GLY A 364 -12.51 10.75 16.13
C GLY A 364 -11.77 11.64 15.13
N MET A 365 -11.09 12.68 15.64
CA MET A 365 -10.26 13.61 14.87
C MET A 365 -9.08 12.92 14.15
N LEU A 366 -8.54 11.88 14.77
CA LEU A 366 -7.53 10.99 14.22
C LEU A 366 -8.19 9.68 13.77
N GLN A 367 -7.85 9.24 12.56
CA GLN A 367 -8.30 7.96 12.00
C GLN A 367 -7.09 7.10 11.63
N ASP A 368 -7.19 5.78 11.73
CA ASP A 368 -6.13 4.89 11.22
C ASP A 368 -5.95 5.07 9.70
N ILE A 369 -4.69 5.06 9.24
CA ILE A 369 -4.39 5.34 7.84
C ILE A 369 -4.99 4.31 6.90
N GLU A 370 -5.01 3.02 7.26
CA GLU A 370 -5.50 1.98 6.38
C GLU A 370 -7.00 2.19 6.09
N SER A 371 -7.83 2.43 7.11
CA SER A 371 -9.27 2.72 6.90
C SER A 371 -9.50 4.04 6.15
N PHE A 372 -8.73 5.08 6.46
CA PHE A 372 -8.81 6.35 5.76
C PHE A 372 -8.47 6.18 4.26
N SER A 373 -7.35 5.50 3.99
CA SER A 373 -6.85 5.22 2.66
C SER A 373 -7.77 4.30 1.88
N VAL A 374 -8.37 3.25 2.49
CA VAL A 374 -9.36 2.38 1.82
C VAL A 374 -10.51 3.24 1.31
N SER A 375 -11.03 4.15 2.14
CA SER A 375 -12.14 5.02 1.75
C SER A 375 -11.78 5.86 0.52
N LYS A 376 -10.63 6.54 0.55
CA LYS A 376 -10.20 7.45 -0.52
C LYS A 376 -9.71 6.74 -1.78
N ALA A 377 -8.84 5.74 -1.66
CA ALA A 377 -8.34 4.98 -2.80
C ALA A 377 -9.45 4.21 -3.51
N SER A 378 -10.43 3.67 -2.78
CA SER A 378 -11.56 2.97 -3.42
C SER A 378 -12.43 3.89 -4.27
N ASP A 379 -12.54 5.19 -3.96
CA ASP A 379 -13.17 6.16 -4.86
C ASP A 379 -12.36 6.29 -6.15
N THR A 380 -11.05 6.47 -6.03
CA THR A 380 -10.13 6.59 -7.16
C THR A 380 -10.18 5.35 -8.07
N PHE A 381 -9.98 4.15 -7.52
CA PHE A 381 -10.02 2.90 -8.28
C PHE A 381 -11.38 2.65 -8.92
N SER A 382 -12.48 2.93 -8.19
CA SER A 382 -13.83 2.82 -8.74
C SER A 382 -14.05 3.77 -9.91
N ASN A 383 -13.66 5.04 -9.76
CA ASN A 383 -13.84 6.07 -10.78
C ASN A 383 -13.00 5.79 -12.04
N VAL A 384 -11.77 5.32 -11.87
CA VAL A 384 -10.88 4.96 -13.00
C VAL A 384 -11.39 3.70 -13.71
N ALA A 385 -11.81 2.67 -12.96
CA ALA A 385 -12.39 1.47 -13.57
C ALA A 385 -13.73 1.78 -14.26
N PHE A 386 -14.56 2.65 -13.70
CA PHE A 386 -15.78 3.13 -14.34
C PHE A 386 -15.47 3.88 -15.64
N TYR A 387 -14.47 4.77 -15.63
CA TYR A 387 -14.00 5.46 -16.83
C TYR A 387 -13.52 4.48 -17.93
N ALA A 388 -12.76 3.45 -17.53
CA ALA A 388 -12.31 2.41 -18.44
C ALA A 388 -13.50 1.65 -19.06
N TYR A 389 -14.49 1.29 -18.24
CA TYR A 389 -15.75 0.68 -18.68
C TYR A 389 -16.51 1.57 -19.66
N GLU A 390 -16.59 2.89 -19.44
CA GLU A 390 -17.24 3.80 -20.38
C GLU A 390 -16.62 3.78 -21.77
N LYS A 391 -15.31 3.53 -21.86
CA LYS A 391 -14.60 3.49 -23.15
C LYS A 391 -14.66 2.16 -23.86
N LYS A 392 -14.68 1.04 -23.12
CA LYS A 392 -14.49 -0.31 -23.72
C LYS A 392 -15.43 -1.38 -23.17
N GLY A 393 -16.36 -1.03 -22.29
CA GLY A 393 -17.28 -1.95 -21.64
C GLY A 393 -16.54 -3.08 -20.94
N ASP A 394 -17.04 -4.30 -21.10
CA ASP A 394 -16.46 -5.52 -20.54
C ASP A 394 -15.03 -5.81 -21.01
N LYS A 395 -14.58 -5.21 -22.12
CA LYS A 395 -13.22 -5.39 -22.67
C LYS A 395 -12.23 -4.32 -22.18
N ALA A 396 -12.63 -3.45 -21.25
CA ALA A 396 -11.76 -2.43 -20.72
C ALA A 396 -10.54 -3.03 -20.01
N PRO A 397 -9.38 -2.34 -20.02
CA PRO A 397 -8.23 -2.75 -19.20
C PRO A 397 -8.63 -2.93 -17.73
N ALA A 398 -8.03 -3.93 -17.09
CA ALA A 398 -8.29 -4.25 -15.70
C ALA A 398 -7.26 -3.56 -14.80
N LEU A 399 -7.73 -2.94 -13.73
CA LEU A 399 -6.89 -2.36 -12.69
C LEU A 399 -6.50 -3.48 -11.73
N SER A 400 -5.22 -3.75 -11.61
CA SER A 400 -4.66 -4.75 -10.70
C SER A 400 -3.93 -4.02 -9.57
N ILE A 401 -4.55 -4.01 -8.39
CA ILE A 401 -4.05 -3.29 -7.23
C ILE A 401 -2.93 -4.12 -6.59
N GLU A 402 -1.79 -3.50 -6.37
CA GLU A 402 -0.61 -4.16 -5.83
C GLU A 402 -0.41 -3.92 -4.34
N ASN A 403 -0.02 -4.98 -3.63
CA ASN A 403 0.49 -4.87 -2.26
C ASN A 403 1.91 -4.31 -2.28
N LEU A 404 2.18 -3.33 -1.42
CA LEU A 404 3.54 -2.90 -1.13
C LEU A 404 4.10 -3.61 0.11
N TYR A 405 5.32 -3.23 0.49
CA TYR A 405 5.99 -3.73 1.68
C TYR A 405 5.54 -2.99 2.95
N GLN A 406 5.74 -3.60 4.12
CA GLN A 406 5.46 -2.96 5.41
C GLN A 406 6.19 -1.62 5.55
N GLU A 407 5.56 -0.64 6.20
CA GLU A 407 5.86 0.80 6.19
C GLU A 407 5.13 1.58 5.08
N MET A 408 4.54 0.88 4.11
CA MET A 408 3.67 1.45 3.09
C MET A 408 2.24 0.95 3.27
N GLY A 409 1.27 1.73 2.81
CA GLY A 409 -0.16 1.39 2.91
C GLY A 409 -0.51 0.09 2.18
N PHE A 410 -1.49 -0.65 2.71
CA PHE A 410 -2.00 -1.91 2.13
C PHE A 410 -0.96 -3.01 1.93
N SER A 411 0.05 -3.07 2.81
CA SER A 411 1.11 -4.09 2.73
C SER A 411 0.68 -5.49 3.16
N GLN A 412 -0.41 -5.61 3.91
CA GLN A 412 -0.94 -6.88 4.41
C GLN A 412 -2.07 -7.41 3.53
N GLY A 413 -2.27 -8.73 3.53
CA GLY A 413 -3.27 -9.39 2.70
C GLY A 413 -4.70 -8.95 3.01
N ASP A 414 -5.04 -8.79 4.30
CA ASP A 414 -6.37 -8.33 4.70
C ASP A 414 -6.63 -6.87 4.30
N ASP A 415 -5.63 -5.99 4.41
CA ASP A 415 -5.75 -4.58 4.01
C ASP A 415 -5.97 -4.44 2.51
N LEU A 416 -5.17 -5.16 1.70
CA LEU A 416 -5.33 -5.20 0.24
C LEU A 416 -6.68 -5.77 -0.17
N LYS A 417 -7.12 -6.86 0.48
CA LYS A 417 -8.45 -7.45 0.26
C LYS A 417 -9.55 -6.43 0.53
N ASN A 418 -9.46 -5.68 1.64
CA ASN A 418 -10.46 -4.68 2.01
C ASN A 418 -10.52 -3.56 0.96
N LEU A 419 -9.38 -3.10 0.47
CA LEU A 419 -9.31 -2.10 -0.61
C LEU A 419 -9.99 -2.60 -1.90
N VAL A 420 -9.68 -3.81 -2.34
CA VAL A 420 -10.25 -4.39 -3.58
C VAL A 420 -11.76 -4.59 -3.46
N VAL A 421 -12.22 -5.17 -2.36
CA VAL A 421 -13.66 -5.40 -2.12
C VAL A 421 -14.42 -4.07 -2.09
N THR A 422 -13.87 -3.06 -1.41
CA THR A 422 -14.51 -1.74 -1.31
C THR A 422 -14.55 -1.04 -2.68
N SER A 423 -13.45 -1.12 -3.44
CA SER A 423 -13.37 -0.56 -4.80
C SER A 423 -14.38 -1.22 -5.75
N ARG A 424 -14.50 -2.56 -5.70
CA ARG A 424 -15.51 -3.30 -6.47
C ARG A 424 -16.92 -2.89 -6.07
N LYS A 425 -17.22 -2.78 -4.78
CA LYS A 425 -18.55 -2.35 -4.29
C LYS A 425 -18.93 -0.97 -4.83
N LYS A 426 -18.02 0.01 -4.74
CA LYS A 426 -18.26 1.36 -5.27
C LYS A 426 -18.47 1.35 -6.79
N LEU A 427 -17.69 0.53 -7.52
CA LEU A 427 -17.86 0.38 -8.97
C LEU A 427 -19.23 -0.23 -9.31
N ILE A 428 -19.66 -1.26 -8.59
CA ILE A 428 -20.99 -1.88 -8.74
C ILE A 428 -22.08 -0.82 -8.55
N ASP A 429 -22.00 -0.04 -7.47
CA ASP A 429 -22.96 1.02 -7.19
C ASP A 429 -23.01 2.06 -8.31
N ASN A 430 -21.86 2.47 -8.84
CA ASN A 430 -21.76 3.42 -9.95
C ASN A 430 -22.35 2.84 -11.25
N LEU A 431 -22.05 1.58 -11.58
CA LEU A 431 -22.59 0.90 -12.77
C LEU A 431 -24.11 0.74 -12.70
N VAL A 432 -24.65 0.37 -11.54
CA VAL A 432 -26.10 0.25 -11.34
C VAL A 432 -26.77 1.63 -11.45
N LYS A 433 -26.28 2.63 -10.71
CA LYS A 433 -26.89 3.97 -10.66
C LYS A 433 -26.79 4.74 -11.97
N GLN A 434 -25.64 4.66 -12.65
CA GLN A 434 -25.34 5.53 -13.80
C GLN A 434 -25.48 4.83 -15.16
N LYS A 435 -25.34 3.50 -15.22
CA LYS A 435 -25.48 2.71 -16.46
C LYS A 435 -26.72 1.82 -16.48
N GLY A 436 -27.46 1.74 -15.37
CA GLY A 436 -28.68 0.93 -15.29
C GLY A 436 -28.41 -0.58 -15.42
N LEU A 437 -27.20 -1.05 -15.12
CA LEU A 437 -26.90 -2.48 -15.14
C LEU A 437 -27.65 -3.20 -14.01
N SER A 438 -27.97 -4.47 -14.23
CA SER A 438 -28.42 -5.34 -13.13
C SER A 438 -27.28 -5.56 -12.14
N ALA A 439 -27.62 -5.81 -10.87
CA ALA A 439 -26.63 -6.05 -9.82
C ALA A 439 -25.65 -7.18 -10.18
N GLY A 440 -26.15 -8.31 -10.71
CA GLY A 440 -25.30 -9.43 -11.14
C GLY A 440 -24.38 -9.06 -12.30
N LYS A 441 -24.86 -8.29 -13.29
CA LYS A 441 -23.99 -7.86 -14.40
C LYS A 441 -22.93 -6.87 -13.94
N ALA A 442 -23.29 -5.95 -13.04
CA ALA A 442 -22.35 -5.00 -12.46
C ALA A 442 -21.27 -5.73 -11.63
N GLU A 443 -21.63 -6.79 -10.90
CA GLU A 443 -20.68 -7.63 -10.17
C GLU A 443 -19.70 -8.35 -11.11
N GLU A 444 -20.19 -8.96 -12.20
CA GLU A 444 -19.31 -9.57 -13.22
C GLU A 444 -18.31 -8.56 -13.80
N VAL A 445 -18.75 -7.33 -14.09
CA VAL A 445 -17.89 -6.26 -14.59
C VAL A 445 -16.86 -5.87 -13.54
N ALA A 446 -17.27 -5.70 -12.28
CA ALA A 446 -16.35 -5.30 -11.22
C ALA A 446 -15.28 -6.36 -10.93
N VAL A 447 -15.63 -7.66 -11.00
CA VAL A 447 -14.66 -8.75 -10.88
C VAL A 447 -13.63 -8.74 -12.02
N LYS A 448 -14.06 -8.41 -13.24
CA LYS A 448 -13.17 -8.32 -14.41
C LYS A 448 -12.26 -7.10 -14.38
N LEU A 449 -12.76 -5.95 -13.91
CA LEU A 449 -12.05 -4.67 -14.03
C LEU A 449 -11.21 -4.28 -12.83
N ILE A 450 -11.41 -4.90 -11.66
CA ILE A 450 -10.62 -4.62 -10.45
C ILE A 450 -10.14 -5.95 -9.87
N GLY A 451 -8.83 -6.17 -9.86
CA GLY A 451 -8.18 -7.35 -9.29
C GLY A 451 -6.93 -6.97 -8.49
N VAL A 452 -6.07 -7.96 -8.26
CA VAL A 452 -4.83 -7.82 -7.49
C VAL A 452 -3.63 -8.25 -8.32
N THR A 453 -2.60 -7.41 -8.32
CA THR A 453 -1.22 -7.84 -8.59
C THR A 453 -0.62 -8.24 -7.26
N PHE A 454 -0.33 -9.53 -7.07
CA PHE A 454 0.28 -9.98 -5.82
C PHE A 454 1.79 -10.02 -5.99
N ASP A 455 2.50 -9.14 -5.30
CA ASP A 455 3.96 -9.12 -5.28
C ASP A 455 4.49 -9.92 -4.07
N VAL A 456 5.24 -10.97 -4.36
CA VAL A 456 5.80 -11.88 -3.35
C VAL A 456 7.05 -11.32 -2.65
N GLY A 457 7.81 -10.46 -3.32
CA GLY A 457 9.01 -9.83 -2.78
C GLY A 457 8.66 -8.74 -1.77
N HIS A 458 7.70 -7.88 -2.09
CA HIS A 458 7.13 -6.90 -1.17
C HIS A 458 6.64 -7.57 0.11
N LEU A 459 5.91 -8.68 -0.01
CA LEU A 459 5.44 -9.43 1.15
C LEU A 459 6.60 -9.99 1.99
N ASN A 460 7.64 -10.54 1.34
CA ASN A 460 8.80 -11.12 2.01
C ASN A 460 9.59 -10.13 2.88
N MET A 461 9.51 -8.83 2.58
CA MET A 461 10.08 -7.79 3.45
C MET A 461 9.47 -7.77 4.85
N SER A 462 8.32 -8.41 5.07
CA SER A 462 7.75 -8.61 6.42
C SER A 462 8.65 -9.43 7.35
N LYS A 463 9.64 -10.18 6.82
CA LYS A 463 10.59 -10.95 7.62
C LYS A 463 11.41 -10.07 8.58
N LYS A 464 11.74 -8.81 8.22
CA LYS A 464 12.41 -7.87 9.15
C LYS A 464 11.56 -7.54 10.38
N TYR A 465 10.25 -7.79 10.34
CA TYR A 465 9.30 -7.65 11.45
C TYR A 465 9.01 -8.97 12.18
N GLY A 466 9.82 -10.01 11.94
CA GLY A 466 9.72 -11.30 12.63
C GLY A 466 8.70 -12.27 12.03
N TYR A 467 8.22 -12.02 10.80
CA TYR A 467 7.38 -12.98 10.07
C TYR A 467 8.17 -14.22 9.69
N LYS A 468 7.52 -15.38 9.76
CA LYS A 468 8.02 -16.63 9.21
C LYS A 468 7.32 -16.94 7.89
N ASP A 469 7.85 -17.90 7.12
CA ASP A 469 7.27 -18.31 5.84
C ASP A 469 5.81 -18.74 5.98
N GLU A 470 5.43 -19.39 7.08
CA GLU A 470 4.04 -19.79 7.33
C GLU A 470 3.11 -18.58 7.54
N ASP A 471 3.64 -17.48 8.07
CA ASP A 471 2.88 -16.24 8.27
C ASP A 471 2.68 -15.53 6.92
N LEU A 472 3.70 -15.49 6.05
CA LEU A 472 3.58 -14.97 4.69
C LEU A 472 2.54 -15.76 3.87
N VAL A 473 2.53 -17.08 4.03
CA VAL A 473 1.52 -17.96 3.41
C VAL A 473 0.08 -17.64 3.88
N LYS A 474 -0.11 -17.21 5.14
CA LYS A 474 -1.43 -16.78 5.63
C LYS A 474 -1.91 -15.51 4.93
N GLU A 475 -1.03 -14.51 4.80
CA GLU A 475 -1.31 -13.26 4.09
C GLU A 475 -1.67 -13.52 2.61
N ALA A 476 -0.90 -14.36 1.92
CA ALA A 476 -1.17 -14.75 0.53
C ALA A 476 -2.56 -15.39 0.33
N LYS A 477 -3.00 -16.22 1.29
CA LYS A 477 -4.32 -16.89 1.22
C LYS A 477 -5.49 -15.92 1.33
N GLN A 478 -5.33 -14.77 1.98
CA GLN A 478 -6.41 -13.78 2.16
C GLN A 478 -6.80 -13.14 0.82
N VAL A 479 -5.83 -12.92 -0.08
CA VAL A 479 -6.03 -12.23 -1.36
C VAL A 479 -6.28 -13.16 -2.55
N LYS A 480 -6.09 -14.47 -2.39
CA LYS A 480 -6.07 -15.45 -3.49
C LYS A 480 -7.22 -15.34 -4.51
N LYS A 481 -8.44 -14.99 -4.08
CA LYS A 481 -9.63 -14.88 -4.95
C LYS A 481 -9.66 -13.63 -5.83
N PHE A 482 -8.75 -12.70 -5.59
CA PHE A 482 -8.69 -11.41 -6.27
C PHE A 482 -7.50 -11.32 -7.21
N ILE A 483 -6.56 -12.27 -7.12
CA ILE A 483 -5.33 -12.29 -7.90
C ILE A 483 -5.65 -12.53 -9.37
N ASN A 484 -5.21 -11.60 -10.22
CA ASN A 484 -5.20 -11.77 -11.68
C ASN A 484 -3.77 -11.66 -12.25
N LYS A 485 -2.83 -11.20 -11.44
CA LYS A 485 -1.42 -11.04 -11.78
C LYS A 485 -0.54 -11.30 -10.56
N VAL A 486 0.66 -11.82 -10.79
CA VAL A 486 1.68 -12.07 -9.76
C VAL A 486 2.98 -11.44 -10.23
N HIS A 487 3.56 -10.61 -9.37
CA HIS A 487 4.93 -10.15 -9.54
C HIS A 487 5.86 -11.08 -8.77
N LEU A 488 6.92 -11.49 -9.46
CA LEU A 488 7.91 -12.46 -9.02
C LEU A 488 9.24 -11.74 -8.90
N THR A 489 9.65 -11.51 -7.67
CA THR A 489 10.90 -10.84 -7.36
C THR A 489 11.44 -11.37 -6.05
N ASP A 490 12.77 -11.38 -5.94
CA ASP A 490 13.48 -11.92 -4.79
C ASP A 490 14.18 -10.83 -3.99
N ASN A 491 14.32 -11.09 -2.70
CA ASN A 491 15.07 -10.26 -1.78
C ASN A 491 15.43 -11.06 -0.52
N PHE A 492 16.16 -10.44 0.39
CA PHE A 492 16.59 -11.08 1.64
C PHE A 492 15.63 -10.85 2.83
N GLY A 493 14.48 -10.20 2.59
CA GLY A 493 13.51 -9.86 3.62
C GLY A 493 13.76 -8.56 4.37
N PHE A 494 14.71 -7.72 3.90
CA PHE A 494 15.09 -6.46 4.56
C PHE A 494 14.80 -5.22 3.72
N ASN A 495 15.20 -5.24 2.44
CA ASN A 495 15.05 -4.15 1.48
C ASN A 495 14.45 -4.71 0.20
N ASP A 496 13.79 -3.85 -0.55
CA ASP A 496 13.23 -4.19 -1.84
C ASP A 496 14.31 -4.16 -2.94
N THR A 497 15.04 -5.27 -3.07
CA THR A 497 16.22 -5.34 -3.95
C THR A 497 15.90 -5.67 -5.40
N HIS A 498 14.67 -6.09 -5.68
CA HIS A 498 14.23 -6.58 -6.99
C HIS A 498 15.19 -7.58 -7.66
N LEU A 499 15.63 -8.62 -6.93
CA LEU A 499 16.54 -9.63 -7.46
C LEU A 499 15.79 -10.67 -8.31
N PRO A 500 16.46 -11.32 -9.26
CA PRO A 500 15.91 -12.51 -9.91
C PRO A 500 15.55 -13.59 -8.88
N PRO A 501 14.43 -14.32 -9.08
CA PRO A 501 14.07 -15.49 -8.28
C PRO A 501 15.23 -16.46 -8.10
N GLY A 502 15.39 -16.98 -6.88
CA GLY A 502 16.45 -17.93 -6.53
C GLY A 502 17.73 -17.29 -6.02
N MET A 503 17.79 -15.96 -5.95
CA MET A 503 18.95 -15.22 -5.45
C MET A 503 18.74 -14.58 -4.07
N GLY A 504 17.56 -14.74 -3.48
CA GLY A 504 17.23 -14.27 -2.14
C GLY A 504 16.64 -15.39 -1.29
N ASN A 505 15.63 -15.06 -0.48
CA ASN A 505 14.99 -15.98 0.46
C ASN A 505 13.46 -15.94 0.42
N VAL A 506 12.87 -15.48 -0.68
CA VAL A 506 11.42 -15.55 -0.88
C VAL A 506 10.97 -17.02 -0.98
N PRO A 507 9.97 -17.46 -0.20
CA PRO A 507 9.48 -18.84 -0.23
C PRO A 507 8.53 -19.08 -1.42
N PHE A 508 9.03 -18.95 -2.66
CA PHE A 508 8.24 -18.99 -3.89
C PHE A 508 7.31 -20.20 -3.98
N GLN A 509 7.82 -21.41 -3.72
CA GLN A 509 7.01 -22.62 -3.83
C GLN A 509 5.78 -22.56 -2.91
N ALA A 510 5.97 -22.20 -1.63
CA ALA A 510 4.91 -22.14 -0.65
C ALA A 510 3.88 -21.05 -1.00
N LEU A 511 4.35 -19.88 -1.46
CA LEU A 511 3.47 -18.77 -1.83
C LEU A 511 2.65 -19.07 -3.10
N LEU A 512 3.28 -19.63 -4.13
CA LEU A 512 2.60 -20.02 -5.37
C LEU A 512 1.56 -21.13 -5.13
N GLU A 513 1.85 -22.08 -4.23
CA GLU A 513 0.88 -23.10 -3.82
C GLU A 513 -0.26 -22.49 -2.98
N ALA A 514 0.01 -21.49 -2.15
CA ALA A 514 -0.97 -20.82 -1.29
C ALA A 514 -2.03 -20.01 -2.06
N ILE A 515 -1.62 -19.37 -3.16
CA ILE A 515 -2.52 -18.58 -4.02
C ILE A 515 -3.41 -19.45 -4.93
N GLY A 516 -3.13 -20.76 -5.01
CA GLY A 516 -4.01 -21.76 -5.61
C GLY A 516 -4.29 -21.57 -7.10
N GLU A 517 -5.47 -22.00 -7.55
CA GLU A 517 -5.85 -22.02 -8.97
C GLU A 517 -5.86 -20.63 -9.63
N GLU A 518 -6.33 -19.60 -8.92
CA GLU A 518 -6.34 -18.23 -9.45
C GLU A 518 -4.92 -17.72 -9.69
N GLY A 519 -4.00 -17.94 -8.74
CA GLY A 519 -2.59 -17.62 -8.95
C GLY A 519 -1.91 -18.48 -10.02
N ALA A 520 -2.33 -19.74 -10.18
CA ALA A 520 -1.85 -20.59 -11.28
C ALA A 520 -2.28 -20.05 -12.66
N LYS A 521 -3.50 -19.51 -12.77
CA LYS A 521 -4.02 -18.86 -14.00
C LYS A 521 -3.49 -17.44 -14.22
N ALA A 522 -3.11 -16.76 -13.14
CA ALA A 522 -2.65 -15.38 -13.17
C ALA A 522 -1.40 -15.21 -14.05
N ILE A 523 -1.31 -14.03 -14.68
CA ILE A 523 -0.12 -13.60 -15.41
C ILE A 523 1.04 -13.46 -14.41
N LYS A 524 2.21 -14.00 -14.75
CA LYS A 524 3.39 -13.99 -13.88
C LYS A 524 4.47 -13.13 -14.53
N ILE A 525 4.86 -12.05 -13.86
CA ILE A 525 5.90 -11.13 -14.34
C ILE A 525 7.07 -11.18 -13.38
N ASN A 526 8.27 -11.40 -13.90
CA ASN A 526 9.49 -11.21 -13.12
C ASN A 526 9.82 -9.72 -13.03
N GLU A 527 9.68 -9.13 -11.85
CA GLU A 527 9.88 -7.70 -11.63
C GLU A 527 11.27 -7.40 -11.05
N VAL A 528 12.24 -7.37 -11.96
CA VAL A 528 13.68 -7.38 -11.65
C VAL A 528 14.36 -6.06 -12.01
N GLY A 529 13.70 -4.94 -11.69
CA GLY A 529 14.17 -3.58 -11.99
C GLY A 529 15.58 -3.31 -11.46
N GLY A 530 15.90 -3.79 -10.25
CA GLY A 530 17.22 -3.67 -9.63
C GLY A 530 18.33 -4.36 -10.43
N TRP A 531 18.02 -5.48 -11.12
CA TRP A 531 18.99 -6.15 -11.98
C TRP A 531 19.38 -5.30 -13.17
N PHE A 532 18.39 -4.76 -13.88
CA PHE A 532 18.64 -3.81 -14.96
C PHE A 532 19.38 -2.58 -14.44
N GLU A 533 19.15 -2.19 -13.19
CA GLU A 533 19.86 -1.07 -12.58
C GLU A 533 21.37 -1.29 -12.50
N HIS A 534 21.78 -2.38 -11.89
CA HIS A 534 23.17 -2.57 -11.50
C HIS A 534 23.98 -3.42 -12.48
N PHE A 535 23.37 -4.39 -13.16
CA PHE A 535 24.08 -5.35 -14.01
C PHE A 535 23.96 -5.07 -15.51
N LYS A 536 23.01 -4.20 -15.92
CA LYS A 536 22.81 -3.75 -17.31
C LYS A 536 22.66 -4.90 -18.32
N SER A 537 22.20 -6.07 -17.86
CA SER A 537 22.05 -7.29 -18.65
C SER A 537 20.65 -7.88 -18.44
N SER A 538 20.27 -8.87 -19.25
CA SER A 538 19.02 -9.59 -19.01
C SER A 538 19.23 -10.68 -17.95
N PRO A 539 18.36 -10.76 -16.92
CA PRO A 539 18.37 -11.85 -15.94
C PRO A 539 17.60 -13.09 -16.40
N PHE A 540 17.08 -13.11 -17.64
CA PHE A 540 16.21 -14.18 -18.10
C PHE A 540 16.85 -15.59 -18.05
N PRO A 541 18.14 -15.79 -18.37
CA PRO A 541 18.78 -17.09 -18.18
C PRO A 541 18.73 -17.58 -16.72
N GLN A 542 18.99 -16.69 -15.76
CA GLN A 542 18.95 -17.01 -14.33
C GLN A 542 17.53 -17.31 -13.85
N ILE A 543 16.53 -16.61 -14.39
CA ILE A 543 15.11 -16.88 -14.13
C ILE A 543 14.70 -18.26 -14.65
N LEU A 544 15.12 -18.62 -15.86
CA LEU A 544 14.85 -19.95 -16.44
C LEU A 544 15.48 -21.06 -15.59
N GLU A 545 16.70 -20.84 -15.11
CA GLU A 545 17.42 -21.72 -14.21
C GLU A 545 16.68 -21.89 -12.88
N ALA A 546 16.27 -20.78 -12.26
CA ALA A 546 15.61 -20.76 -10.96
C ALA A 546 14.33 -21.59 -10.92
N TYR A 547 13.48 -21.44 -11.95
CA TYR A 547 12.23 -22.20 -12.05
C TYR A 547 12.39 -23.61 -12.61
N GLY A 548 13.63 -24.03 -12.89
CA GLY A 548 13.93 -25.33 -13.50
C GLY A 548 13.18 -25.51 -14.82
N SER A 549 13.13 -24.45 -15.64
CA SER A 549 12.41 -24.47 -16.90
C SER A 549 13.00 -25.53 -17.84
N PRO A 550 12.20 -26.29 -18.60
CA PRO A 550 12.73 -27.25 -19.54
C PRO A 550 13.45 -26.54 -20.70
N VAL A 551 14.57 -27.10 -21.17
CA VAL A 551 15.29 -26.57 -22.36
C VAL A 551 14.52 -26.89 -23.64
N TYR A 552 13.82 -28.02 -23.67
CA TYR A 552 13.04 -28.48 -24.82
C TYR A 552 11.54 -28.39 -24.57
N SER A 553 10.76 -28.15 -25.62
CA SER A 553 9.30 -28.03 -25.53
C SER A 553 8.56 -29.36 -25.37
N THR A 554 9.23 -30.50 -25.63
CA THR A 554 8.65 -31.84 -25.51
C THR A 554 9.67 -32.85 -24.95
N GLY A 555 9.19 -33.80 -24.14
CA GLY A 555 9.98 -34.92 -23.59
C GLY A 555 10.55 -34.69 -22.19
N SER A 556 11.18 -35.73 -21.64
CA SER A 556 11.91 -35.73 -20.35
C SER A 556 13.34 -35.19 -20.51
N GLY A 557 13.49 -34.14 -21.31
CA GLY A 557 14.78 -33.51 -21.57
C GLY A 557 15.26 -32.69 -20.36
N PRO A 558 16.51 -32.24 -20.38
CA PRO A 558 17.09 -31.49 -19.28
C PRO A 558 16.45 -30.10 -19.09
N SER A 559 16.55 -29.59 -17.87
CA SER A 559 16.14 -28.23 -17.50
C SER A 559 17.29 -27.23 -17.58
N TRP A 560 16.96 -25.94 -17.59
CA TRP A 560 17.91 -24.84 -17.47
C TRP A 560 18.71 -24.91 -16.15
N SER A 561 18.14 -25.44 -15.07
CA SER A 561 18.87 -25.75 -13.82
C SER A 561 19.95 -26.83 -13.96
N GLN A 562 19.96 -27.56 -15.07
CA GLN A 562 20.98 -28.55 -15.41
C GLN A 562 21.89 -28.03 -16.54
N ALA A 563 21.75 -26.75 -16.95
CA ALA A 563 22.40 -26.23 -18.14
C ALA A 563 23.93 -26.20 -18.06
N ALA A 564 24.48 -26.01 -16.86
CA ALA A 564 25.92 -26.07 -16.61
C ALA A 564 26.52 -27.45 -17.00
N GLY A 565 25.74 -28.53 -16.89
CA GLY A 565 26.13 -29.86 -17.36
C GLY A 565 26.31 -29.97 -18.88
N PHE A 566 25.80 -29.00 -19.66
CA PHE A 566 25.96 -28.92 -21.13
C PHE A 566 27.05 -27.95 -21.57
N GLN A 567 27.73 -27.24 -20.66
CA GLN A 567 28.92 -26.47 -20.98
C GLN A 567 30.11 -27.41 -21.22
N GLN A 568 30.04 -28.18 -22.31
CA GLN A 568 31.17 -28.84 -22.92
C GLN A 568 31.26 -28.33 -24.34
N SER A 569 32.26 -27.49 -24.61
CA SER A 569 32.59 -27.13 -25.97
C SER A 569 33.03 -28.38 -26.73
N TYR A 570 32.64 -28.51 -28.00
CA TYR A 570 33.16 -29.56 -28.89
C TYR A 570 34.71 -29.58 -28.94
N LEU A 571 35.35 -28.45 -28.61
CA LEU A 571 36.80 -28.30 -28.54
C LEU A 571 37.41 -28.66 -27.16
N GLU A 572 36.61 -28.89 -26.12
CA GLU A 572 37.04 -29.21 -24.75
C GLU A 572 37.10 -30.72 -24.46
N GLY A 573 36.83 -31.57 -25.46
CA GLY A 573 36.88 -33.02 -25.33
C GLY A 573 35.65 -33.62 -24.63
N TYR A 574 35.77 -34.83 -24.08
CA TYR A 574 34.67 -35.55 -23.41
C TYR A 574 34.28 -34.98 -22.03
N GLY A 575 34.93 -33.89 -21.61
CA GLY A 575 34.77 -33.20 -20.32
C GLY A 575 34.77 -34.14 -19.10
N GLN A 576 34.07 -33.73 -18.04
CA GLN A 576 33.94 -34.46 -16.76
C GLN A 576 32.97 -35.66 -16.82
N MET A 577 32.46 -36.02 -18.02
CA MET A 577 31.44 -37.05 -18.20
C MET A 577 31.97 -38.47 -17.94
N LEU A 578 33.28 -38.66 -18.09
CA LEU A 578 33.93 -39.97 -17.98
C LEU A 578 34.99 -39.94 -16.86
N PRO A 579 35.15 -41.02 -16.06
CA PRO A 579 36.01 -41.00 -14.89
C PRO A 579 37.45 -40.59 -15.25
N PRO A 580 38.07 -39.63 -14.51
CA PRO A 580 39.43 -39.17 -14.78
C PRO A 580 40.45 -40.31 -14.81
N THR A 581 40.19 -41.36 -14.01
CA THR A 581 41.03 -42.54 -13.85
C THR A 581 41.39 -43.20 -15.17
N HIS A 582 40.45 -43.33 -16.13
CA HIS A 582 40.74 -43.96 -17.42
C HIS A 582 41.62 -43.09 -18.32
N TYR A 583 41.44 -41.77 -18.29
CA TYR A 583 42.23 -40.84 -19.09
C TYR A 583 43.62 -40.62 -18.52
N GLN A 584 43.77 -40.66 -17.19
CA GLN A 584 45.07 -40.61 -16.54
C GLN A 584 45.86 -41.90 -16.74
N LEU A 585 45.22 -43.08 -16.68
CA LEU A 585 45.90 -44.36 -16.84
C LEU A 585 46.21 -44.73 -18.29
N PHE A 586 45.30 -44.44 -19.22
CA PHE A 586 45.42 -44.91 -20.60
C PHE A 586 45.54 -43.78 -21.62
N GLY A 587 45.30 -42.52 -21.24
CA GLY A 587 45.19 -41.42 -22.19
C GLY A 587 43.90 -41.49 -23.02
N ALA A 588 43.48 -40.36 -23.57
CA ALA A 588 42.41 -40.35 -24.57
C ALA A 588 42.86 -41.18 -25.79
N GLY A 589 42.08 -42.20 -26.16
CA GLY A 589 42.41 -43.09 -27.27
C GLY A 589 43.63 -43.99 -27.05
N PHE A 590 43.92 -44.37 -25.80
CA PHE A 590 45.06 -45.24 -25.44
C PHE A 590 46.45 -44.64 -25.68
N SER A 591 46.53 -43.31 -25.78
CA SER A 591 47.76 -42.58 -26.05
C SER A 591 48.83 -42.70 -24.96
N GLN A 592 48.49 -43.14 -23.75
CA GLN A 592 49.43 -43.41 -22.66
C GLN A 592 49.69 -44.90 -22.43
N LEU A 593 49.22 -45.79 -23.31
CA LEU A 593 49.63 -47.18 -23.22
C LEU A 593 51.16 -47.30 -23.41
N PRO A 594 51.84 -48.12 -22.60
CA PRO A 594 53.22 -48.50 -22.85
C PRO A 594 53.38 -49.10 -24.25
N GLU A 595 54.54 -48.88 -24.86
CA GLU A 595 54.87 -49.41 -26.20
C GLU A 595 54.72 -50.94 -26.27
N SER A 596 54.95 -51.64 -25.15
CA SER A 596 54.77 -53.08 -25.00
C SER A 596 53.31 -53.57 -25.11
N LEU A 597 52.33 -52.66 -24.99
CA LEU A 597 50.90 -52.93 -25.13
C LEU A 597 50.30 -52.31 -26.41
N GLY A 598 51.16 -51.85 -27.34
CA GLY A 598 50.74 -51.25 -28.61
C GLY A 598 50.46 -49.75 -28.55
N GLY A 599 50.87 -49.06 -27.47
CA GLY A 599 50.76 -47.61 -27.33
C GLY A 599 51.95 -46.83 -27.89
N GLN A 600 51.83 -45.49 -27.97
CA GLN A 600 52.81 -44.59 -28.59
C GLN A 600 53.54 -43.69 -27.57
N GLN A 601 53.86 -44.23 -26.39
CA GLN A 601 54.50 -43.46 -25.33
C GLN A 601 55.96 -43.10 -25.73
N GLY A 602 56.15 -41.95 -26.38
CA GLY A 602 57.48 -41.48 -26.80
C GLY A 602 57.56 -40.39 -27.87
N GLN A 603 56.47 -40.06 -28.58
CA GLN A 603 56.48 -38.90 -29.47
C GLN A 603 56.16 -37.62 -28.70
N GLN A 604 57.04 -36.61 -28.81
CA GLN A 604 56.76 -35.22 -28.43
C GLN A 604 55.62 -34.67 -29.28
N GLY A 605 54.40 -35.00 -28.89
CA GLY A 605 53.16 -34.46 -29.39
C GLY A 605 52.18 -34.57 -28.25
N GLY A 606 52.07 -33.52 -27.45
CA GLY A 606 51.07 -33.45 -26.39
C GLY A 606 49.71 -33.82 -26.97
N GLY A 607 49.10 -34.88 -26.42
CA GLY A 607 47.74 -35.26 -26.81
C GLY A 607 46.82 -34.07 -26.62
N ARG A 608 46.05 -33.73 -27.66
CA ARG A 608 45.09 -32.60 -27.72
C ARG A 608 43.96 -32.64 -26.67
N MET A 609 44.05 -33.51 -25.67
CA MET A 609 42.94 -33.93 -24.81
C MET A 609 43.25 -33.84 -23.31
N GLY A 610 44.41 -33.30 -22.92
CA GLY A 610 44.68 -32.94 -21.53
C GLY A 610 44.20 -31.52 -21.28
N GLY A 611 43.06 -31.37 -20.60
CA GLY A 611 42.59 -30.07 -20.13
C GLY A 611 43.67 -29.40 -19.29
N GLY A 612 44.28 -28.35 -19.84
CA GLY A 612 45.16 -27.47 -19.10
C GLY A 612 44.30 -26.64 -18.15
N GLY A 613 44.60 -26.72 -16.86
CA GLY A 613 43.92 -25.93 -15.84
C GLY A 613 44.07 -24.43 -16.10
N PHE A 614 42.93 -23.75 -16.07
CA PHE A 614 42.78 -22.36 -15.67
C PHE A 614 41.66 -22.29 -14.64
#